data_AF-A0A7H4LQ97-F1
#
_entry.id   AF-A0A7H4LQ97-F1
#
_cell.length_a   1.000
_cell.length_b   1.000
_cell.length_c   1.000
_cell.angle_alpha   90.00
_cell.angle_beta   90.00
_cell.angle_gamma   90.00
#
_symmetry.space_group_name_H-M   'P 1'
#
loop_
_entity.id
_entity.type
_entity.pdbx_description
1 polymer ?
#
loop_
_entity_poly.entity_id
_entity_poly.type
_entity_poly.pdbx_seq_one_letter_code
_entity_poly.pdbx_strand_id
1 'polypeptide(L)'
;MEGSGFTRPEASASAALGPERLAPTGGDKKGPAQFGDRPDTLMSLLERAALSEDHRSLMSTVLEKISSATSGLNEAFTSLLRGFEVTKGPAADQSVEVAELRRQIGVVDTDITLVNQRLNESQDGAAAVEALRAELALAKEQARASDAATLKAAEEVRAEQAARRRSEDKIAEMAVELKNAGDRYELLEKGKNANSADLKKALDVAKETRSEIRDAREELRQAREIAAGNPYLLRMKFLDPKYVPLDQRWSPSDAYANLAKSAAEAAKFFEDQKDDEVEKLFWSQFNAPTRPLPLSEKMAAMAELHRLSGLAMRSVIDHLWPNGPKPDNYFGLVQQFLGAVSRIDAMKRSACIEGARMALARTKAYWIDMDATVIATQNPAGSQEPAEHVLEQVAEGARLIEAQCSKNVMFE
;
A
#
# COMPACT_ATOMS: atom_id res chain seq x y z
N MET A 1 58.27 -45.10 -38.09
CA MET A 1 59.01 -44.14 -38.95
C MET A 1 58.84 -42.74 -38.36
N GLU A 2 59.68 -42.22 -37.45
CA GLU A 2 60.91 -42.70 -36.76
C GLU A 2 61.44 -44.11 -37.04
N GLY A 3 62.77 -44.23 -37.23
CA GLY A 3 63.48 -45.50 -37.07
C GLY A 3 63.32 -46.48 -38.22
N SER A 4 64.44 -46.79 -38.87
CA SER A 4 64.53 -47.80 -39.92
C SER A 4 64.76 -49.20 -39.34
N GLY A 5 64.01 -50.19 -39.85
CA GLY A 5 64.53 -51.53 -40.15
C GLY A 5 64.67 -52.57 -39.03
N PHE A 6 64.72 -53.84 -39.47
CA PHE A 6 65.05 -55.07 -38.74
C PHE A 6 64.07 -55.49 -37.60
N THR A 7 63.58 -56.74 -37.50
CA THR A 7 63.77 -57.93 -38.36
C THR A 7 62.61 -58.95 -38.19
N ARG A 8 62.33 -59.75 -39.24
CA ARG A 8 61.75 -61.12 -39.11
C ARG A 8 62.91 -62.09 -38.75
N PRO A 9 62.69 -63.26 -38.10
CA PRO A 9 61.89 -64.40 -38.62
C PRO A 9 60.70 -64.74 -37.69
N GLU A 10 59.64 -65.49 -38.05
CA GLU A 10 59.38 -66.55 -39.04
C GLU A 10 59.60 -68.00 -38.54
N ALA A 11 58.68 -68.90 -38.95
CA ALA A 11 58.62 -70.34 -38.66
C ALA A 11 58.42 -70.72 -37.17
N SER A 12 57.85 -71.87 -36.78
CA SER A 12 57.28 -73.01 -37.55
C SER A 12 55.93 -73.37 -36.91
N ALA A 13 54.85 -73.78 -37.59
CA ALA A 13 54.71 -74.71 -38.73
C ALA A 13 55.01 -76.19 -38.38
N SER A 14 54.00 -76.90 -37.89
CA SER A 14 53.81 -78.36 -38.03
C SER A 14 52.34 -78.66 -37.63
N ALA A 15 51.52 -79.12 -38.58
CA ALA A 15 51.31 -80.53 -38.90
C ALA A 15 50.51 -81.23 -37.77
N ALA A 16 49.18 -81.35 -37.88
CA ALA A 16 48.42 -82.18 -38.83
C ALA A 16 48.51 -83.68 -38.51
N LEU A 17 47.34 -84.30 -38.28
CA LEU A 17 47.07 -85.72 -38.49
C LEU A 17 45.54 -85.87 -38.62
N GLY A 18 45.08 -86.52 -39.70
CA GLY A 18 43.74 -87.09 -39.80
C GLY A 18 43.71 -88.48 -39.13
N PRO A 19 42.88 -89.46 -39.57
CA PRO A 19 42.48 -89.64 -40.97
C PRO A 19 41.01 -90.12 -41.21
N GLU A 20 40.73 -90.37 -42.48
CA GLU A 20 39.85 -91.43 -43.04
C GLU A 20 38.50 -91.79 -42.38
N ARG A 21 37.43 -91.63 -43.17
CA ARG A 21 36.68 -92.77 -43.74
C ARG A 21 36.48 -92.51 -45.24
N LEU A 22 36.99 -93.36 -46.14
CA LEU A 22 36.42 -94.64 -46.59
C LEU A 22 35.02 -94.49 -47.21
N ALA A 23 34.98 -94.50 -48.55
CA ALA A 23 33.79 -94.73 -49.37
C ALA A 23 34.12 -95.81 -50.43
N PRO A 24 33.33 -96.89 -50.56
CA PRO A 24 33.64 -98.01 -51.46
C PRO A 24 33.11 -97.83 -52.90
N THR A 25 33.55 -98.70 -53.80
CA THR A 25 33.39 -98.60 -55.26
C THR A 25 32.18 -99.37 -55.85
N GLY A 26 31.31 -98.66 -56.58
CA GLY A 26 30.64 -99.08 -57.83
C GLY A 26 29.63 -100.27 -57.86
N GLY A 27 28.86 -100.35 -58.95
CA GLY A 27 28.19 -101.58 -59.42
C GLY A 27 26.67 -101.53 -59.72
N ASP A 28 26.28 -101.97 -60.92
CA ASP A 28 24.89 -102.26 -61.35
C ASP A 28 24.35 -103.64 -60.87
N LYS A 29 23.08 -103.99 -61.17
CA LYS A 29 22.37 -105.22 -60.66
C LYS A 29 21.66 -106.13 -61.70
N LYS A 30 21.61 -107.46 -61.44
CA LYS A 30 20.69 -108.57 -61.87
C LYS A 30 21.03 -109.87 -61.05
N GLY A 31 20.33 -111.03 -61.03
CA GLY A 31 19.07 -111.54 -61.63
C GLY A 31 18.68 -112.97 -61.07
N PRO A 32 17.50 -113.58 -61.39
CA PRO A 32 16.85 -114.63 -60.52
C PRO A 32 16.23 -115.93 -61.18
N ALA A 33 15.60 -116.85 -60.40
CA ALA A 33 14.94 -118.14 -60.84
C ALA A 33 13.65 -118.66 -60.06
N GLN A 34 13.35 -120.00 -59.99
CA GLN A 34 11.98 -120.61 -60.19
C GLN A 34 11.58 -121.95 -59.41
N PHE A 35 10.48 -122.67 -59.78
CA PHE A 35 9.69 -123.77 -59.09
C PHE A 35 9.67 -125.16 -59.83
N GLY A 36 8.93 -126.28 -59.56
CA GLY A 36 7.77 -126.78 -58.71
C GLY A 36 7.59 -128.34 -58.89
N ASP A 37 6.53 -129.16 -58.60
CA ASP A 37 5.20 -129.08 -57.90
C ASP A 37 4.56 -130.48 -57.48
N ARG A 38 3.23 -130.81 -57.62
CA ARG A 38 2.40 -131.79 -56.80
C ARG A 38 1.75 -133.11 -57.43
N PRO A 39 1.00 -133.98 -56.67
CA PRO A 39 0.53 -135.36 -57.06
C PRO A 39 -0.88 -135.96 -56.62
N ASP A 40 -1.32 -137.14 -57.14
CA ASP A 40 -2.70 -137.72 -56.95
C ASP A 40 -3.01 -139.26 -56.71
N THR A 41 -2.67 -140.20 -57.63
CA THR A 41 -3.44 -141.46 -57.93
C THR A 41 -3.93 -142.34 -56.76
N LEU A 42 -3.15 -142.44 -55.68
CA LEU A 42 -3.37 -143.41 -54.59
C LEU A 42 -4.59 -143.10 -53.70
N MET A 43 -5.22 -141.93 -53.87
CA MET A 43 -6.39 -141.46 -53.12
C MET A 43 -7.63 -142.37 -53.22
N SER A 44 -7.85 -143.03 -54.36
CA SER A 44 -9.12 -143.73 -54.67
C SER A 44 -9.39 -145.03 -53.88
N LEU A 45 -8.36 -145.63 -53.25
CA LEU A 45 -8.52 -146.84 -52.45
C LEU A 45 -9.01 -146.56 -51.01
N LEU A 46 -8.95 -145.30 -50.57
CA LEU A 46 -9.32 -144.87 -49.22
C LEU A 46 -10.82 -144.74 -48.98
N GLU A 47 -11.56 -144.24 -49.96
CA GLU A 47 -13.01 -143.97 -49.83
C GLU A 47 -13.82 -145.25 -49.61
N ARG A 48 -13.31 -146.38 -50.10
CA ARG A 48 -14.02 -147.68 -50.10
C ARG A 48 -13.71 -148.56 -48.89
N ALA A 49 -12.88 -148.10 -47.95
CA ALA A 49 -12.43 -148.87 -46.81
C ALA A 49 -13.18 -148.51 -45.51
N ALA A 50 -13.67 -149.55 -44.82
CA ALA A 50 -14.31 -149.46 -43.50
C ALA A 50 -13.28 -149.21 -42.38
N LEU A 51 -12.71 -148.00 -42.40
CA LEU A 51 -11.71 -147.49 -41.45
C LEU A 51 -12.30 -146.38 -40.58
N SER A 52 -11.67 -146.09 -39.43
CA SER A 52 -11.96 -144.88 -38.64
C SER A 52 -11.48 -143.62 -39.36
N GLU A 53 -12.13 -142.49 -39.05
CA GLU A 53 -11.84 -141.16 -39.62
C GLU A 53 -10.34 -140.79 -39.56
N ASP A 54 -9.69 -141.02 -38.42
CA ASP A 54 -8.28 -140.67 -38.20
C ASP A 54 -7.34 -141.42 -39.15
N HIS A 55 -7.62 -142.72 -39.37
CA HIS A 55 -6.82 -143.54 -40.30
C HIS A 55 -7.07 -143.15 -41.76
N ARG A 56 -8.28 -142.71 -42.10
CA ARG A 56 -8.62 -142.18 -43.43
C ARG A 56 -7.87 -140.87 -43.70
N SER A 57 -7.88 -139.95 -42.75
CA SER A 57 -7.19 -138.65 -42.84
C SER A 57 -5.67 -138.78 -43.00
N LEU A 58 -5.04 -139.61 -42.16
CA LEU A 58 -3.60 -139.84 -42.19
C LEU A 58 -3.14 -140.42 -43.54
N MET A 59 -3.84 -141.43 -44.03
CA MET A 59 -3.44 -142.13 -45.26
C MET A 59 -3.66 -141.26 -46.51
N SER A 60 -4.76 -140.49 -46.65
CA SER A 60 -4.90 -139.56 -47.79
C SER A 60 -3.71 -138.59 -47.92
N THR A 61 -3.24 -138.06 -46.79
CA THR A 61 -2.17 -137.04 -46.73
C THR A 61 -0.79 -137.54 -47.22
N VAL A 62 -0.50 -138.84 -47.08
CA VAL A 62 0.75 -139.45 -47.57
C VAL A 62 0.71 -139.65 -49.09
N LEU A 63 -0.46 -139.93 -49.62
CA LEU A 63 -0.69 -140.28 -51.02
C LEU A 63 -0.73 -138.99 -51.88
N GLU A 64 -1.23 -137.91 -51.29
CA GLU A 64 -1.07 -136.50 -51.71
C GLU A 64 0.40 -136.00 -51.70
N LYS A 65 1.39 -136.90 -51.58
CA LYS A 65 2.83 -136.61 -51.74
C LYS A 65 3.60 -137.59 -52.66
N ILE A 66 3.00 -138.69 -53.16
CA ILE A 66 3.79 -139.80 -53.75
C ILE A 66 3.60 -140.03 -55.26
N SER A 67 2.48 -139.67 -55.91
CA SER A 67 2.43 -139.59 -57.39
C SER A 67 3.17 -138.35 -57.95
N SER A 68 4.16 -137.90 -57.16
CA SER A 68 5.03 -136.74 -57.31
C SER A 68 5.81 -136.78 -58.60
N ALA A 69 6.09 -135.61 -59.19
CA ALA A 69 7.19 -135.37 -60.12
C ALA A 69 7.29 -136.27 -61.38
N THR A 70 6.31 -137.13 -61.64
CA THR A 70 6.43 -138.26 -62.58
C THR A 70 5.55 -138.11 -63.83
N SER A 71 4.43 -137.38 -63.75
CA SER A 71 3.58 -137.09 -64.92
C SER A 71 4.17 -135.96 -65.77
N GLY A 72 4.22 -134.73 -65.23
CA GLY A 72 4.63 -133.53 -65.98
C GLY A 72 6.05 -133.59 -66.55
N LEU A 73 6.97 -134.32 -65.91
CA LEU A 73 8.34 -134.49 -66.38
C LEU A 73 8.42 -135.27 -67.72
N ASN A 74 7.48 -136.18 -67.97
CA ASN A 74 7.42 -136.97 -69.20
C ASN A 74 6.75 -136.24 -70.38
N GLU A 75 5.81 -135.32 -70.10
CA GLU A 75 5.07 -134.63 -71.17
C GLU A 75 5.88 -133.47 -71.78
N ALA A 76 6.60 -132.70 -70.96
CA ALA A 76 7.43 -131.59 -71.45
C ALA A 76 8.66 -132.04 -72.27
N PHE A 77 9.29 -133.17 -71.91
CA PHE A 77 10.41 -133.74 -72.68
C PHE A 77 10.00 -134.10 -74.13
N THR A 78 8.72 -134.42 -74.34
CA THR A 78 8.15 -134.74 -75.66
C THR A 78 7.99 -133.49 -76.55
N SER A 79 7.81 -132.30 -75.96
CA SER A 79 7.73 -131.04 -76.71
C SER A 79 9.10 -130.48 -77.12
N LEU A 80 10.19 -130.95 -76.50
CA LEU A 80 11.55 -130.53 -76.83
C LEU A 80 12.03 -130.99 -78.22
N LEU A 81 11.28 -131.89 -78.89
CA LEU A 81 11.69 -132.63 -80.09
C LEU A 81 11.03 -132.19 -81.41
N ARG A 82 10.37 -131.01 -81.46
CA ARG A 82 9.75 -130.49 -82.71
C ARG A 82 10.13 -129.05 -83.08
N GLY A 83 10.83 -128.31 -82.21
CA GLY A 83 11.03 -126.86 -82.38
C GLY A 83 12.42 -126.38 -82.85
N PHE A 84 13.42 -127.26 -82.93
CA PHE A 84 14.84 -126.84 -82.98
C PHE A 84 15.51 -127.06 -84.34
N GLU A 85 15.05 -126.38 -85.40
CA GLU A 85 15.72 -126.37 -86.70
C GLU A 85 15.47 -125.05 -87.47
N VAL A 86 16.38 -124.70 -88.40
CA VAL A 86 16.32 -123.52 -89.32
C VAL A 86 16.43 -122.14 -88.62
N THR A 87 17.61 -121.56 -88.34
CA THR A 87 18.53 -120.79 -89.24
C THR A 87 17.93 -119.50 -89.85
N LYS A 88 18.63 -118.38 -90.10
CA LYS A 88 20.04 -117.92 -89.91
C LYS A 88 20.06 -116.36 -90.01
N GLY A 89 21.20 -115.70 -89.80
CA GLY A 89 21.41 -114.24 -90.03
C GLY A 89 21.49 -113.84 -91.53
N PRO A 90 22.03 -112.66 -91.92
CA PRO A 90 23.06 -111.87 -91.21
C PRO A 90 22.67 -110.38 -90.94
N ALA A 91 23.66 -109.55 -90.59
CA ALA A 91 23.48 -108.15 -90.18
C ALA A 91 24.05 -107.11 -91.17
N ALA A 92 23.38 -105.95 -91.24
CA ALA A 92 23.87 -104.60 -91.57
C ALA A 92 22.66 -103.63 -91.40
N ASP A 93 22.72 -102.45 -90.77
CA ASP A 93 23.83 -101.74 -90.10
C ASP A 93 23.36 -101.09 -88.78
N GLN A 94 24.29 -100.83 -87.87
CA GLN A 94 24.03 -100.17 -86.58
C GLN A 94 24.16 -98.65 -86.67
N SER A 95 23.13 -97.89 -86.26
CA SER A 95 23.26 -96.44 -86.03
C SER A 95 22.20 -95.81 -85.10
N VAL A 96 21.03 -96.43 -84.90
CA VAL A 96 19.87 -95.75 -84.28
C VAL A 96 19.78 -95.89 -82.75
N GLU A 97 20.09 -97.06 -82.17
CA GLU A 97 19.86 -97.32 -80.73
C GLU A 97 20.76 -96.49 -79.78
N VAL A 98 21.86 -95.92 -80.27
CA VAL A 98 22.73 -95.00 -79.50
C VAL A 98 22.03 -93.65 -79.23
N ALA A 99 21.00 -93.28 -80.01
CA ALA A 99 20.29 -92.01 -79.85
C ALA A 99 19.40 -91.97 -78.60
N GLU A 100 18.67 -93.04 -78.29
CA GLU A 100 17.71 -93.02 -77.16
C GLU A 100 18.42 -93.02 -75.80
N LEU A 101 19.60 -93.67 -75.70
CA LEU A 101 20.43 -93.59 -74.48
C LEU A 101 20.98 -92.16 -74.24
N ARG A 102 21.29 -91.39 -75.29
CA ARG A 102 21.59 -89.96 -75.13
C ARG A 102 20.38 -89.17 -74.63
N ARG A 103 19.17 -89.53 -75.06
CA ARG A 103 17.92 -88.88 -74.63
C ARG A 103 17.66 -89.02 -73.14
N GLN A 104 18.01 -90.18 -72.55
CA GLN A 104 17.85 -90.44 -71.11
C GLN A 104 18.91 -89.74 -70.25
N ILE A 105 20.17 -89.69 -70.71
CA ILE A 105 21.24 -88.97 -70.00
C ILE A 105 20.93 -87.46 -69.89
N GLY A 106 20.36 -86.85 -70.95
CA GLY A 106 19.97 -85.44 -70.94
C GLY A 106 18.91 -85.07 -69.88
N VAL A 107 18.08 -86.01 -69.44
CA VAL A 107 17.08 -85.79 -68.38
C VAL A 107 17.75 -85.71 -67.00
N VAL A 108 18.74 -86.57 -66.74
CA VAL A 108 19.50 -86.57 -65.48
C VAL A 108 20.32 -85.28 -65.31
N ASP A 109 20.85 -84.74 -66.41
CA ASP A 109 21.59 -83.47 -66.42
C ASP A 109 20.68 -82.25 -66.10
N THR A 110 19.40 -82.30 -66.54
CA THR A 110 18.38 -81.31 -66.11
C THR A 110 17.97 -81.44 -64.65
N ASP A 111 17.91 -82.65 -64.08
CA ASP A 111 17.62 -82.83 -62.66
C ASP A 111 18.79 -82.38 -61.77
N ILE A 112 20.04 -82.61 -62.18
CA ILE A 112 21.23 -82.13 -61.46
C ILE A 112 21.32 -80.61 -61.47
N THR A 113 21.02 -79.95 -62.60
CA THR A 113 20.97 -78.49 -62.66
C THR A 113 19.83 -77.91 -61.80
N LEU A 114 18.67 -78.56 -61.74
CA LEU A 114 17.58 -78.18 -60.83
C LEU A 114 17.96 -78.32 -59.34
N VAL A 115 18.71 -79.36 -58.96
CA VAL A 115 19.23 -79.53 -57.58
C VAL A 115 20.25 -78.45 -57.23
N ASN A 116 21.16 -78.11 -58.15
CA ASN A 116 22.12 -77.02 -57.94
C ASN A 116 21.43 -75.66 -57.81
N GLN A 117 20.36 -75.40 -58.58
CA GLN A 117 19.56 -74.19 -58.43
C GLN A 117 18.95 -74.08 -57.01
N ARG A 118 18.27 -75.13 -56.53
CA ARG A 118 17.68 -75.11 -55.18
C ARG A 118 18.73 -74.99 -54.06
N LEU A 119 19.95 -75.51 -54.27
CA LEU A 119 21.03 -75.34 -53.31
C LEU A 119 21.44 -73.86 -53.22
N ASN A 120 21.57 -73.17 -54.36
CA ASN A 120 21.88 -71.74 -54.41
C ASN A 120 20.77 -70.90 -53.74
N GLU A 121 19.50 -71.17 -54.06
CA GLU A 121 18.33 -70.55 -53.42
C GLU A 121 18.31 -70.76 -51.89
N SER A 122 18.82 -71.90 -51.40
CA SER A 122 18.96 -72.16 -49.96
C SER A 122 20.13 -71.41 -49.30
N GLN A 123 21.19 -71.08 -50.06
CA GLN A 123 22.29 -70.24 -49.56
C GLN A 123 21.88 -68.77 -49.47
N ASP A 124 21.08 -68.27 -50.41
CA ASP A 124 20.46 -66.94 -50.33
C ASP A 124 19.56 -66.83 -49.08
N GLY A 125 18.78 -67.89 -48.78
CA GLY A 125 17.99 -67.98 -47.55
C GLY A 125 18.84 -67.96 -46.27
N ALA A 126 20.00 -68.62 -46.26
CA ALA A 126 20.92 -68.59 -45.12
C ALA A 126 21.56 -67.20 -44.92
N ALA A 127 21.95 -66.53 -46.01
CA ALA A 127 22.45 -65.16 -45.98
C ALA A 127 21.38 -64.18 -45.46
N ALA A 128 20.12 -64.33 -45.88
CA ALA A 128 19.01 -63.54 -45.37
C ALA A 128 18.75 -63.75 -43.87
N VAL A 129 18.90 -64.97 -43.35
CA VAL A 129 18.76 -65.24 -41.91
C VAL A 129 19.88 -64.60 -41.08
N GLU A 130 21.13 -64.59 -41.56
CA GLU A 130 22.21 -63.87 -40.87
C GLU A 130 22.08 -62.35 -41.00
N ALA A 131 21.58 -61.82 -42.12
CA ALA A 131 21.22 -60.41 -42.24
C ALA A 131 20.14 -60.01 -41.22
N LEU A 132 19.06 -60.80 -41.10
CA LEU A 132 18.01 -60.60 -40.09
C LEU A 132 18.53 -60.75 -38.65
N ARG A 133 19.56 -61.58 -38.39
CA ARG A 133 20.23 -61.66 -37.09
C ARG A 133 21.05 -60.40 -36.79
N ALA A 134 21.77 -59.87 -37.78
CA ALA A 134 22.50 -58.62 -37.66
C ALA A 134 21.55 -57.42 -37.47
N GLU A 135 20.45 -57.36 -38.21
CA GLU A 135 19.38 -56.36 -38.04
C GLU A 135 18.70 -56.48 -36.67
N LEU A 136 18.43 -57.69 -36.18
CA LEU A 136 17.89 -57.90 -34.84
C LEU A 136 18.88 -57.51 -33.73
N ALA A 137 20.19 -57.67 -33.95
CA ALA A 137 21.22 -57.17 -33.04
C ALA A 137 21.27 -55.63 -33.06
N LEU A 138 21.28 -55.03 -34.25
CA LEU A 138 21.23 -53.57 -34.44
C LEU A 138 19.99 -52.97 -33.78
N ALA A 139 18.81 -53.56 -34.00
CA ALA A 139 17.55 -53.12 -33.41
C ALA A 139 17.53 -53.25 -31.88
N LYS A 140 18.20 -54.27 -31.30
CA LYS A 140 18.36 -54.40 -29.85
C LYS A 140 19.28 -53.34 -29.26
N GLU A 141 20.38 -53.00 -29.93
CA GLU A 141 21.24 -51.90 -29.48
C GLU A 141 20.58 -50.53 -29.69
N GLN A 142 19.81 -50.33 -30.76
CA GLN A 142 18.99 -49.14 -30.97
C GLN A 142 17.89 -49.01 -29.90
N ALA A 143 17.23 -50.12 -29.51
CA ALA A 143 16.28 -50.15 -28.41
C ALA A 143 16.97 -49.78 -27.08
N ARG A 144 18.11 -50.41 -26.76
CA ARG A 144 18.92 -50.07 -25.56
C ARG A 144 19.35 -48.61 -25.54
N ALA A 145 19.77 -48.05 -26.67
CA ALA A 145 20.13 -46.64 -26.81
C ALA A 145 18.92 -45.72 -26.65
N SER A 146 17.74 -46.12 -27.15
CA SER A 146 16.47 -45.41 -26.98
C SER A 146 16.00 -45.44 -25.52
N ASP A 147 16.06 -46.60 -24.86
CA ASP A 147 15.74 -46.76 -23.44
C ASP A 147 16.68 -45.91 -22.56
N ALA A 148 17.99 -45.94 -22.84
CA ALA A 148 18.96 -45.09 -22.15
C ALA A 148 18.70 -43.58 -22.40
N ALA A 149 18.33 -43.19 -23.62
CA ALA A 149 18.00 -41.81 -23.96
C ALA A 149 16.70 -41.34 -23.29
N THR A 150 15.67 -42.19 -23.22
CA THR A 150 14.39 -41.86 -22.54
C THR A 150 14.56 -41.80 -21.03
N LEU A 151 15.39 -42.66 -20.43
CA LEU A 151 15.76 -42.57 -19.02
C LEU A 151 16.51 -41.25 -18.72
N LYS A 152 17.53 -40.90 -19.53
CA LYS A 152 18.25 -39.63 -19.40
C LYS A 152 17.33 -38.42 -19.55
N ALA A 153 16.44 -38.43 -20.54
CA ALA A 153 15.46 -37.37 -20.74
C ALA A 153 14.46 -37.29 -19.56
N ALA A 154 14.06 -38.42 -18.97
CA ALA A 154 13.21 -38.44 -17.78
C ALA A 154 13.93 -37.90 -16.53
N GLU A 155 15.24 -38.12 -16.40
CA GLU A 155 16.07 -37.51 -15.35
C GLU A 155 16.25 -36.00 -15.54
N GLU A 156 16.50 -35.54 -16.78
CA GLU A 156 16.57 -34.11 -17.12
C GLU A 156 15.22 -33.41 -16.87
N VAL A 157 14.10 -34.01 -17.26
CA VAL A 157 12.76 -33.49 -16.96
C VAL A 157 12.46 -33.46 -15.46
N ARG A 158 12.93 -34.45 -14.67
CA ARG A 158 12.80 -34.42 -13.20
C ARG A 158 13.66 -33.33 -12.57
N ALA A 159 14.88 -33.13 -13.07
CA ALA A 159 15.77 -32.07 -12.61
C ALA A 159 15.19 -30.68 -12.91
N GLU A 160 14.65 -30.47 -14.11
CA GLU A 160 13.97 -29.24 -14.50
C GLU A 160 12.69 -29.01 -13.70
N GLN A 161 11.86 -30.04 -13.46
CA GLN A 161 10.71 -29.93 -12.56
C GLN A 161 11.10 -29.57 -11.13
N ALA A 162 12.23 -30.08 -10.62
CA ALA A 162 12.75 -29.72 -9.30
C ALA A 162 13.32 -28.30 -9.25
N ALA A 163 13.99 -27.84 -10.32
CA ALA A 163 14.45 -26.47 -10.47
C ALA A 163 13.27 -25.48 -10.56
N ARG A 164 12.25 -25.83 -11.33
CA ARG A 164 11.01 -25.07 -11.48
C ARG A 164 10.22 -24.96 -10.17
N ARG A 165 10.05 -26.05 -9.41
CA ARG A 165 9.40 -25.95 -8.09
C ARG A 165 10.15 -24.99 -7.17
N ARG A 166 11.50 -25.08 -7.14
CA ARG A 166 12.35 -24.16 -6.36
C ARG A 166 12.30 -22.69 -6.83
N SER A 167 11.90 -22.40 -8.08
CA SER A 167 11.66 -21.03 -8.53
C SER A 167 10.23 -20.58 -8.26
N GLU A 168 9.24 -21.46 -8.38
CA GLU A 168 7.84 -21.24 -7.97
C GLU A 168 7.75 -20.94 -6.45
N ASP A 169 8.45 -21.70 -5.60
CA ASP A 169 8.56 -21.46 -4.16
C ASP A 169 9.15 -20.07 -3.85
N LYS A 170 10.24 -19.69 -4.52
CA LYS A 170 10.88 -18.37 -4.35
C LYS A 170 10.03 -17.23 -4.88
N ILE A 171 9.25 -17.45 -5.93
CA ILE A 171 8.29 -16.46 -6.45
C ILE A 171 7.16 -16.26 -5.45
N ALA A 172 6.68 -17.32 -4.79
CA ALA A 172 5.70 -17.21 -3.70
C ALA A 172 6.27 -16.47 -2.48
N GLU A 173 7.51 -16.77 -2.07
CA GLU A 173 8.24 -16.06 -1.01
C GLU A 173 8.37 -14.55 -1.33
N MET A 174 8.92 -14.20 -2.49
CA MET A 174 9.04 -12.81 -2.94
C MET A 174 7.68 -12.10 -3.09
N ALA A 175 6.61 -12.80 -3.50
CA ALA A 175 5.27 -12.23 -3.58
C ALA A 175 4.71 -11.88 -2.19
N VAL A 176 4.98 -12.70 -1.17
CA VAL A 176 4.64 -12.40 0.22
C VAL A 176 5.49 -11.24 0.75
N GLU A 177 6.79 -11.19 0.48
CA GLU A 177 7.64 -10.06 0.87
C GLU A 177 7.21 -8.74 0.20
N LEU A 178 6.93 -8.75 -1.10
CA LEU A 178 6.46 -7.57 -1.84
C LEU A 178 5.11 -7.08 -1.30
N LYS A 179 4.19 -7.98 -0.96
CA LYS A 179 2.93 -7.60 -0.30
C LYS A 179 3.20 -6.97 1.07
N ASN A 180 4.00 -7.63 1.92
CA ASN A 180 4.35 -7.11 3.25
C ASN A 180 5.06 -5.75 3.18
N ALA A 181 5.86 -5.51 2.14
CA ALA A 181 6.49 -4.20 1.87
C ALA A 181 5.46 -3.15 1.43
N GLY A 182 4.49 -3.52 0.60
CA GLY A 182 3.35 -2.67 0.22
C GLY A 182 2.49 -2.28 1.42
N ASP A 183 2.08 -3.24 2.24
CA ASP A 183 1.30 -3.03 3.47
C ASP A 183 2.04 -2.10 4.45
N ARG A 184 3.37 -2.24 4.57
CA ARG A 184 4.24 -1.32 5.35
C ARG A 184 4.32 0.07 4.74
N TYR A 185 4.41 0.20 3.41
CA TYR A 185 4.45 1.50 2.74
C TYR A 185 3.12 2.26 2.89
N GLU A 186 1.99 1.57 2.76
CA GLU A 186 0.66 2.17 2.97
C GLU A 186 0.49 2.66 4.43
N LEU A 187 0.98 1.89 5.41
CA LEU A 187 1.01 2.30 6.82
C LEU A 187 1.92 3.52 7.05
N LEU A 188 3.08 3.59 6.39
CA LEU A 188 4.00 4.73 6.47
C LEU A 188 3.41 5.99 5.84
N GLU A 189 2.74 5.91 4.69
CA GLU A 189 2.04 7.05 4.10
C GLU A 189 0.85 7.52 4.95
N LYS A 190 0.08 6.60 5.55
CA LYS A 190 -0.96 6.94 6.55
C LYS A 190 -0.36 7.69 7.76
N GLY A 191 0.74 7.20 8.31
CA GLY A 191 1.45 7.85 9.43
C GLY A 191 2.04 9.23 9.05
N LYS A 192 2.64 9.35 7.87
CA LYS A 192 3.16 10.60 7.30
C LYS A 192 2.04 11.64 7.10
N ASN A 193 0.87 11.23 6.63
CA ASN A 193 -0.29 12.10 6.47
C ASN A 193 -0.86 12.57 7.82
N ALA A 194 -0.94 11.67 8.82
CA ALA A 194 -1.32 12.05 10.19
C ALA A 194 -0.32 13.05 10.80
N ASN A 195 0.98 12.74 10.76
CA ASN A 195 2.05 13.62 11.23
C ASN A 195 2.04 14.99 10.53
N SER A 196 1.73 15.04 9.23
CA SER A 196 1.58 16.29 8.47
C SER A 196 0.37 17.11 8.94
N ALA A 197 -0.77 16.45 9.21
CA ALA A 197 -1.95 17.10 9.74
C ALA A 197 -1.73 17.65 11.17
N ASP A 198 -1.04 16.90 12.04
CA ASP A 198 -0.73 17.33 13.40
C ASP A 198 0.37 18.41 13.45
N LEU A 199 1.38 18.33 12.57
CA LEU A 199 2.34 19.41 12.35
C LEU A 199 1.63 20.70 11.89
N LYS A 200 0.63 20.59 11.01
CA LYS A 200 -0.18 21.75 10.61
C LYS A 200 -0.96 22.33 11.80
N LYS A 201 -1.64 21.51 12.60
CA LYS A 201 -2.35 21.96 13.82
C LYS A 201 -1.38 22.67 14.77
N ALA A 202 -0.22 22.08 15.05
CA ALA A 202 0.79 22.66 15.94
C ALA A 202 1.35 23.99 15.39
N LEU A 203 1.56 24.09 14.09
CA LEU A 203 2.00 25.31 13.41
C LEU A 203 0.94 26.41 13.40
N ASP A 204 -0.34 26.06 13.25
CA ASP A 204 -1.46 27.01 13.32
C ASP A 204 -1.70 27.48 14.76
N VAL A 205 -1.62 26.60 15.77
CA VAL A 205 -1.59 27.00 17.20
C VAL A 205 -0.40 27.91 17.50
N ALA A 206 0.79 27.60 16.97
CA ALA A 206 1.97 28.45 17.17
C ALA A 206 1.85 29.84 16.50
N LYS A 207 1.06 30.00 15.43
CA LYS A 207 0.71 31.33 14.87
C LYS A 207 -0.22 32.10 15.80
N GLU A 208 -1.18 31.41 16.40
CA GLU A 208 -2.15 32.02 17.32
C GLU A 208 -1.44 32.50 18.59
N THR A 209 -0.70 31.62 19.27
CA THR A 209 0.09 32.00 20.45
C THR A 209 1.16 33.04 20.16
N ARG A 210 1.74 33.06 18.94
CA ARG A 210 2.62 34.17 18.51
C ARG A 210 1.88 35.50 18.34
N SER A 211 0.60 35.46 17.97
CA SER A 211 -0.27 36.64 17.90
C SER A 211 -0.67 37.11 19.30
N GLU A 212 -1.13 36.21 20.17
CA GLU A 212 -1.39 36.49 21.60
C GLU A 212 -0.16 37.13 22.29
N ILE A 213 1.04 36.58 22.08
CA ILE A 213 2.29 37.12 22.63
C ILE A 213 2.64 38.51 22.06
N ARG A 214 2.39 38.75 20.77
CA ARG A 214 2.59 40.08 20.15
C ARG A 214 1.64 41.10 20.76
N ASP A 215 0.39 40.73 20.95
CA ASP A 215 -0.68 41.64 21.34
C ASP A 215 -0.58 41.94 22.86
N ALA A 216 -0.25 40.94 23.68
CA ALA A 216 0.14 41.13 25.09
C ALA A 216 1.43 41.94 25.26
N ARG A 217 2.41 41.80 24.35
CA ARG A 217 3.63 42.63 24.35
C ARG A 217 3.31 44.09 23.99
N GLU A 218 2.32 44.32 23.13
CA GLU A 218 1.85 45.67 22.82
C GLU A 218 1.05 46.27 23.99
N GLU A 219 0.20 45.51 24.69
CA GLU A 219 -0.40 45.97 25.94
C GLU A 219 0.65 46.33 27.01
N LEU A 220 1.71 45.51 27.15
CA LEU A 220 2.83 45.82 28.06
C LEU A 220 3.65 47.04 27.62
N ARG A 221 3.80 47.29 26.31
CA ARG A 221 4.40 48.53 25.79
C ARG A 221 3.53 49.71 26.20
N GLN A 222 2.24 49.67 25.89
CA GLN A 222 1.31 50.75 26.20
C GLN A 222 1.13 51.00 27.71
N ALA A 223 1.23 49.96 28.55
CA ALA A 223 1.24 50.11 30.01
C ALA A 223 2.51 50.82 30.51
N ARG A 224 3.67 50.58 29.86
CA ARG A 224 4.90 51.35 30.10
C ARG A 224 4.78 52.81 29.64
N GLU A 225 4.12 53.07 28.52
CA GLU A 225 3.81 54.44 28.06
C GLU A 225 2.96 55.18 29.12
N ILE A 226 1.88 54.57 29.62
CA ILE A 226 1.07 55.13 30.72
C ILE A 226 1.92 55.40 31.97
N ALA A 227 2.75 54.44 32.39
CA ALA A 227 3.60 54.59 33.57
C ALA A 227 4.70 55.67 33.42
N ALA A 228 5.01 56.07 32.18
CA ALA A 228 5.89 57.19 31.87
C ALA A 228 5.15 58.53 31.67
N GLY A 229 3.81 58.54 31.71
CA GLY A 229 2.97 59.72 31.46
C GLY A 229 2.63 59.97 29.99
N ASN A 230 2.96 59.06 29.07
CA ASN A 230 2.72 59.22 27.64
C ASN A 230 1.26 58.91 27.25
N PRO A 231 0.69 59.56 26.21
CA PRO A 231 -0.71 59.34 25.80
C PRO A 231 -1.02 57.91 25.34
N TYR A 232 -2.05 57.29 25.92
CA TYR A 232 -2.50 55.93 25.61
C TYR A 232 -3.55 55.88 24.49
N LEU A 233 -3.38 54.95 23.53
CA LEU A 233 -4.31 54.73 22.42
C LEU A 233 -5.50 53.84 22.80
N LEU A 234 -6.51 54.40 23.48
CA LEU A 234 -7.78 53.70 23.79
C LEU A 234 -8.53 53.12 22.58
N ARG A 235 -8.16 53.55 21.36
CA ARG A 235 -8.80 53.19 20.08
C ARG A 235 -8.99 51.69 19.85
N MET A 236 -8.08 50.83 20.31
CA MET A 236 -8.24 49.37 20.10
C MET A 236 -9.33 48.74 20.97
N LYS A 237 -9.66 49.30 22.14
CA LYS A 237 -10.66 48.70 23.02
C LYS A 237 -12.08 49.06 22.59
N PHE A 238 -12.36 50.31 22.21
CA PHE A 238 -13.71 50.70 21.75
C PHE A 238 -14.17 50.09 20.41
N LEU A 239 -13.26 49.46 19.65
CA LEU A 239 -13.61 48.74 18.41
C LEU A 239 -14.03 47.27 18.65
N ASP A 240 -13.93 46.76 19.88
CA ASP A 240 -14.46 45.44 20.25
C ASP A 240 -15.99 45.52 20.46
N PRO A 241 -16.79 44.61 19.87
CA PRO A 241 -18.25 44.58 19.98
C PRO A 241 -18.80 44.72 21.40
N LYS A 242 -18.09 44.25 22.44
CA LYS A 242 -18.54 44.36 23.84
C LYS A 242 -18.60 45.78 24.40
N TYR A 243 -17.98 46.76 23.72
CA TYR A 243 -18.01 48.17 24.09
C TYR A 243 -18.86 49.05 23.15
N VAL A 244 -19.60 48.49 22.19
CA VAL A 244 -20.55 49.24 21.34
C VAL A 244 -21.53 50.11 22.15
N PRO A 245 -22.09 49.69 23.31
CA PRO A 245 -22.93 50.56 24.13
C PRO A 245 -22.21 51.76 24.76
N LEU A 246 -20.88 51.70 24.88
CA LEU A 246 -20.06 52.83 25.31
C LEU A 246 -19.71 53.73 24.13
N ASP A 247 -19.32 53.18 22.98
CA ASP A 247 -19.10 53.97 21.76
C ASP A 247 -20.37 54.75 21.39
N GLN A 248 -21.54 54.11 21.31
CA GLN A 248 -22.82 54.77 21.03
C GLN A 248 -23.18 55.89 22.03
N ARG A 249 -22.68 55.82 23.27
CA ARG A 249 -22.93 56.81 24.34
C ARG A 249 -21.89 57.94 24.40
N TRP A 250 -20.69 57.72 23.87
CA TRP A 250 -19.57 58.68 23.83
C TRP A 250 -19.37 59.30 22.44
N SER A 251 -19.94 58.69 21.41
CA SER A 251 -19.83 59.03 19.98
C SER A 251 -21.15 59.53 19.32
N PRO A 252 -22.15 60.13 20.02
CA PRO A 252 -23.23 60.82 19.30
C PRO A 252 -22.64 62.00 18.53
N SER A 253 -23.20 62.32 17.36
CA SER A 253 -22.64 63.30 16.42
C SER A 253 -22.33 64.67 17.08
N ASP A 254 -23.19 65.07 18.02
CA ASP A 254 -23.16 66.37 18.69
C ASP A 254 -22.05 66.49 19.76
N ALA A 255 -21.58 65.37 20.33
CA ALA A 255 -20.53 65.39 21.36
C ALA A 255 -19.20 65.90 20.80
N TYR A 256 -18.86 65.53 19.56
CA TYR A 256 -17.66 66.02 18.88
C TYR A 256 -17.82 67.43 18.30
N ALA A 257 -19.04 67.87 18.01
CA ALA A 257 -19.30 69.27 17.64
C ALA A 257 -19.00 70.21 18.81
N ASN A 258 -19.41 69.83 20.03
CA ASN A 258 -19.04 70.54 21.25
C ASN A 258 -17.52 70.54 21.48
N LEU A 259 -16.82 69.41 21.28
CA LEU A 259 -15.36 69.34 21.43
C LEU A 259 -14.62 70.31 20.50
N ALA A 260 -15.02 70.39 19.22
CA ALA A 260 -14.40 71.31 18.26
C ALA A 260 -14.65 72.79 18.65
N LYS A 261 -15.83 73.10 19.19
CA LYS A 261 -16.16 74.43 19.72
C LYS A 261 -15.33 74.77 20.95
N SER A 262 -15.25 73.87 21.94
CA SER A 262 -14.43 74.06 23.14
C SER A 262 -12.93 74.17 22.83
N ALA A 263 -12.43 73.45 21.83
CA ALA A 263 -11.06 73.59 21.36
C ALA A 263 -10.77 74.98 20.76
N ALA A 264 -11.70 75.52 19.95
CA ALA A 264 -11.58 76.86 19.39
C ALA A 264 -11.74 77.97 20.46
N GLU A 265 -12.54 77.72 21.50
CA GLU A 265 -12.68 78.62 22.66
C GLU A 265 -11.42 78.60 23.54
N ALA A 266 -10.85 77.42 23.81
CA ALA A 266 -9.59 77.26 24.54
C ALA A 266 -8.40 77.86 23.78
N ALA A 267 -8.30 77.63 22.46
CA ALA A 267 -7.23 78.19 21.64
C ALA A 267 -7.18 79.73 21.72
N LYS A 268 -8.34 80.40 21.73
CA LYS A 268 -8.43 81.85 21.94
C LYS A 268 -8.07 82.27 23.37
N PHE A 269 -8.60 81.55 24.38
CA PHE A 269 -8.30 81.83 25.79
C PHE A 269 -6.79 81.79 26.10
N PHE A 270 -6.05 80.87 25.48
CA PHE A 270 -4.59 80.78 25.59
C PHE A 270 -3.83 81.67 24.59
N GLU A 271 -4.47 82.25 23.58
CA GLU A 271 -3.84 83.20 22.65
C GLU A 271 -3.55 84.55 23.36
N ASP A 272 -4.45 85.00 24.23
CA ASP A 272 -4.33 86.23 25.03
C ASP A 272 -3.38 86.11 26.24
N GLN A 273 -2.99 84.89 26.65
CA GLN A 273 -2.11 84.66 27.80
C GLN A 273 -0.64 84.56 27.39
N LYS A 274 0.24 85.20 28.18
CA LYS A 274 1.66 85.42 27.82
C LYS A 274 2.60 84.26 28.11
N ASP A 275 2.25 83.40 29.06
CA ASP A 275 3.14 82.37 29.60
C ASP A 275 2.68 80.93 29.23
N ASP A 276 1.50 80.78 28.61
CA ASP A 276 0.81 79.50 28.35
C ASP A 276 1.06 78.96 26.92
N GLU A 277 2.26 79.16 26.37
CA GLU A 277 2.60 78.77 24.99
C GLU A 277 2.45 77.26 24.70
N VAL A 278 2.51 76.39 25.72
CA VAL A 278 2.31 74.94 25.58
C VAL A 278 0.83 74.61 25.37
N GLU A 279 -0.05 75.08 26.25
CA GLU A 279 -1.50 74.95 26.13
C GLU A 279 -2.03 75.60 24.84
N LYS A 280 -1.51 76.77 24.48
CA LYS A 280 -1.79 77.47 23.21
C LYS A 280 -1.43 76.61 22.00
N LEU A 281 -0.22 76.05 21.95
CA LEU A 281 0.21 75.15 20.89
C LEU A 281 -0.64 73.87 20.86
N PHE A 282 -0.99 73.30 22.01
CA PHE A 282 -1.86 72.13 22.11
C PHE A 282 -3.25 72.42 21.51
N TRP A 283 -3.96 73.44 21.99
CA TRP A 283 -5.33 73.73 21.56
C TRP A 283 -5.42 74.19 20.10
N SER A 284 -4.38 74.86 19.58
CA SER A 284 -4.32 75.28 18.16
C SER A 284 -4.46 74.11 17.17
N GLN A 285 -3.97 72.91 17.52
CA GLN A 285 -3.99 71.73 16.65
C GLN A 285 -5.40 71.13 16.46
N PHE A 286 -6.35 71.48 17.33
CA PHE A 286 -7.74 71.01 17.29
C PHE A 286 -8.71 72.06 16.74
N ASN A 287 -8.23 73.27 16.41
CA ASN A 287 -9.05 74.37 15.92
C ASN A 287 -9.35 74.23 14.42
N ALA A 288 -10.65 74.29 14.05
CA ALA A 288 -11.15 74.25 12.67
C ALA A 288 -10.45 73.24 11.71
N PRO A 289 -10.31 71.95 12.09
CA PRO A 289 -9.49 70.99 11.34
C PRO A 289 -10.09 70.71 9.96
N THR A 290 -9.28 70.82 8.90
CA THR A 290 -9.71 70.72 7.48
C THR A 290 -10.18 69.31 7.08
N ARG A 291 -10.05 68.33 7.97
CA ARG A 291 -10.55 66.95 7.86
C ARG A 291 -11.05 66.50 9.24
N PRO A 292 -12.02 65.56 9.32
CA PRO A 292 -12.47 65.02 10.60
C PRO A 292 -11.31 64.41 11.39
N LEU A 293 -11.09 64.89 12.63
CA LEU A 293 -10.03 64.40 13.51
C LEU A 293 -10.14 62.89 13.77
N PRO A 294 -9.03 62.13 13.64
CA PRO A 294 -8.90 60.78 14.17
C PRO A 294 -9.33 60.66 15.64
N LEU A 295 -9.87 59.50 16.01
CA LEU A 295 -10.35 59.24 17.37
C LEU A 295 -9.26 59.42 18.44
N SER A 296 -7.99 59.16 18.11
CA SER A 296 -6.83 59.40 18.98
C SER A 296 -6.68 60.87 19.39
N GLU A 297 -6.80 61.79 18.43
CA GLU A 297 -6.70 63.24 18.65
C GLU A 297 -7.91 63.76 19.43
N LYS A 298 -9.11 63.30 19.09
CA LYS A 298 -10.33 63.58 19.86
C LYS A 298 -10.22 63.15 21.33
N MET A 299 -9.64 61.98 21.60
CA MET A 299 -9.43 61.50 22.96
C MET A 299 -8.36 62.29 23.72
N ALA A 300 -7.32 62.80 23.04
CA ALA A 300 -6.32 63.68 23.65
C ALA A 300 -6.94 65.02 24.11
N ALA A 301 -7.72 65.68 23.23
CA ALA A 301 -8.42 66.91 23.58
C ALA A 301 -9.45 66.71 24.73
N MET A 302 -10.16 65.57 24.76
CA MET A 302 -11.04 65.23 25.89
C MET A 302 -10.29 64.96 27.19
N ALA A 303 -9.12 64.31 27.15
CA ALA A 303 -8.30 64.07 28.34
C ALA A 303 -7.76 65.38 28.93
N GLU A 304 -7.35 66.32 28.08
CA GLU A 304 -6.88 67.63 28.51
C GLU A 304 -8.02 68.51 29.04
N LEU A 305 -9.21 68.47 28.42
CA LEU A 305 -10.41 69.12 28.97
C LEU A 305 -10.75 68.60 30.38
N HIS A 306 -10.58 67.29 30.64
CA HIS A 306 -10.71 66.72 31.98
C HIS A 306 -9.58 67.15 32.95
N ARG A 307 -8.35 67.39 32.47
CA ARG A 307 -7.27 67.97 33.30
C ARG A 307 -7.66 69.38 33.75
N LEU A 308 -8.06 70.23 32.81
CA LEU A 308 -8.44 71.62 33.08
C LEU A 308 -9.68 71.71 33.98
N SER A 309 -10.71 70.88 33.77
CA SER A 309 -11.87 70.84 34.66
C SER A 309 -11.50 70.38 36.08
N GLY A 310 -10.55 69.45 36.21
CA GLY A 310 -10.02 69.02 37.50
C GLY A 310 -9.25 70.12 38.23
N LEU A 311 -8.46 70.93 37.52
CA LEU A 311 -7.77 72.08 38.10
C LEU A 311 -8.77 73.17 38.53
N ALA A 312 -9.76 73.48 37.69
CA ALA A 312 -10.81 74.45 38.01
C ALA A 312 -11.66 74.02 39.22
N MET A 313 -12.11 72.75 39.26
CA MET A 313 -12.84 72.20 40.41
C MET A 313 -12.00 72.24 41.68
N ARG A 314 -10.71 71.86 41.63
CA ARG A 314 -9.83 71.87 42.81
C ARG A 314 -9.61 73.28 43.33
N SER A 315 -9.42 74.27 42.45
CA SER A 315 -9.33 75.69 42.84
C SER A 315 -10.56 76.13 43.65
N VAL A 316 -11.77 75.78 43.20
CA VAL A 316 -13.01 76.08 43.94
C VAL A 316 -13.09 75.33 45.27
N ILE A 317 -12.67 74.05 45.32
CA ILE A 317 -12.64 73.27 46.56
C ILE A 317 -11.68 73.87 47.59
N ASP A 318 -10.45 74.23 47.20
CA ASP A 318 -9.46 74.80 48.11
C ASP A 318 -9.93 76.15 48.70
N HIS A 319 -10.76 76.92 47.98
CA HIS A 319 -11.40 78.15 48.49
C HIS A 319 -12.58 77.88 49.45
N LEU A 320 -13.42 76.88 49.18
CA LEU A 320 -14.61 76.57 49.99
C LEU A 320 -14.30 75.68 51.21
N TRP A 321 -13.21 74.92 51.17
CA TRP A 321 -12.74 74.02 52.22
C TRP A 321 -11.21 74.15 52.46
N PRO A 322 -10.70 75.33 52.85
CA PRO A 322 -9.25 75.54 53.08
C PRO A 322 -8.66 74.59 54.14
N ASN A 323 -9.48 74.15 55.10
CA ASN A 323 -9.13 73.19 56.17
C ASN A 323 -9.86 71.83 56.01
N GLY A 324 -10.47 71.54 54.86
CA GLY A 324 -11.21 70.30 54.64
C GLY A 324 -10.37 69.13 54.15
N PRO A 325 -10.97 67.94 53.97
CA PRO A 325 -10.30 66.85 53.29
C PRO A 325 -9.93 67.27 51.87
N LYS A 326 -8.70 67.03 51.46
CA LYS A 326 -8.26 67.23 50.07
C LYS A 326 -8.58 65.96 49.27
N PRO A 327 -9.20 66.07 48.09
CA PRO A 327 -9.57 64.89 47.31
C PRO A 327 -8.37 64.39 46.52
N ASP A 328 -7.91 63.17 46.83
CA ASP A 328 -6.71 62.56 46.21
C ASP A 328 -6.91 62.18 44.72
N ASN A 329 -8.16 62.04 44.27
CA ASN A 329 -8.51 61.62 42.92
C ASN A 329 -9.70 62.41 42.35
N TYR A 330 -9.84 62.38 41.01
CA TYR A 330 -10.84 63.16 40.28
C TYR A 330 -12.29 62.82 40.68
N PHE A 331 -12.60 61.55 41.00
CA PHE A 331 -13.96 61.18 41.43
C PHE A 331 -14.30 61.77 42.80
N GLY A 332 -13.37 61.69 43.77
CA GLY A 332 -13.52 62.35 45.06
C GLY A 332 -13.67 63.86 44.94
N LEU A 333 -12.94 64.47 44.01
CA LEU A 333 -13.03 65.90 43.70
C LEU A 333 -14.42 66.28 43.17
N VAL A 334 -14.96 65.51 42.21
CA VAL A 334 -16.33 65.71 41.71
C VAL A 334 -17.37 65.53 42.81
N GLN A 335 -17.25 64.51 43.67
CA GLN A 335 -18.16 64.30 44.80
C GLN A 335 -18.16 65.48 45.79
N GLN A 336 -16.98 66.02 46.10
CA GLN A 336 -16.85 67.19 46.97
C GLN A 336 -17.39 68.47 46.30
N PHE A 337 -17.18 68.62 44.99
CA PHE A 337 -17.66 69.76 44.20
C PHE A 337 -19.19 69.79 44.08
N LEU A 338 -19.87 68.64 44.05
CA LEU A 338 -21.33 68.57 44.15
C LEU A 338 -21.86 69.16 45.47
N GLY A 339 -21.07 69.16 46.55
CA GLY A 339 -21.40 69.80 47.82
C GLY A 339 -21.21 71.33 47.86
N ALA A 340 -20.64 71.94 46.80
CA ALA A 340 -20.21 73.34 46.82
C ALA A 340 -21.35 74.33 47.11
N VAL A 341 -22.55 74.10 46.58
CA VAL A 341 -23.71 74.98 46.80
C VAL A 341 -24.08 75.02 48.28
N SER A 342 -24.28 73.86 48.91
CA SER A 342 -24.59 73.74 50.33
C SER A 342 -23.52 74.37 51.23
N ARG A 343 -22.24 74.31 50.82
CA ARG A 343 -21.12 74.95 51.51
C ARG A 343 -21.15 76.47 51.39
N ILE A 344 -21.38 76.99 50.18
CA ILE A 344 -21.56 78.42 49.93
C ILE A 344 -22.73 78.99 50.76
N ASP A 345 -23.85 78.28 50.83
CA ASP A 345 -25.02 78.74 51.59
C ASP A 345 -24.85 78.61 53.11
N ALA A 346 -23.98 77.72 53.59
CA ALA A 346 -23.51 77.74 54.99
C ALA A 346 -22.61 78.96 55.27
N MET A 347 -21.68 79.28 54.36
CA MET A 347 -20.80 80.46 54.48
C MET A 347 -21.59 81.78 54.46
N LYS A 348 -22.62 81.91 53.60
CA LYS A 348 -23.53 83.06 53.59
C LYS A 348 -24.26 83.24 54.92
N ARG A 349 -24.81 82.16 55.48
CA ARG A 349 -25.49 82.18 56.79
C ARG A 349 -24.52 82.59 57.91
N SER A 350 -23.31 82.03 57.92
CA SER A 350 -22.25 82.40 58.86
C SER A 350 -21.94 83.91 58.83
N ALA A 351 -21.69 84.47 57.64
CA ALA A 351 -21.39 85.89 57.48
C ALA A 351 -22.56 86.79 57.91
N CYS A 352 -23.80 86.38 57.64
CA CYS A 352 -25.00 87.08 58.10
C CYS A 352 -25.13 87.07 59.64
N ILE A 353 -24.91 85.91 60.28
CA ILE A 353 -24.91 85.75 61.74
C ILE A 353 -23.86 86.66 62.38
N GLU A 354 -22.62 86.68 61.87
CA GLU A 354 -21.56 87.50 62.45
C GLU A 354 -21.79 88.99 62.22
N GLY A 355 -22.25 89.40 61.04
CA GLY A 355 -22.64 90.78 60.77
C GLY A 355 -23.74 91.28 61.73
N ALA A 356 -24.75 90.43 61.98
CA ALA A 356 -25.80 90.73 62.96
C ALA A 356 -25.25 90.85 64.40
N ARG A 357 -24.33 89.96 64.81
CA ARG A 357 -23.68 90.02 66.13
C ARG A 357 -22.82 91.28 66.29
N MET A 358 -22.03 91.64 65.27
CA MET A 358 -21.23 92.87 65.26
C MET A 358 -22.10 94.12 65.30
N ALA A 359 -23.21 94.16 64.56
CA ALA A 359 -24.16 95.26 64.59
C ALA A 359 -24.78 95.41 66.00
N LEU A 360 -25.35 94.33 66.53
CA LEU A 360 -26.08 94.34 67.81
C LEU A 360 -25.15 94.65 69.00
N ALA A 361 -23.89 94.18 68.96
CA ALA A 361 -22.87 94.54 69.94
C ALA A 361 -22.51 96.04 69.89
N ARG A 362 -22.41 96.65 68.68
CA ARG A 362 -22.19 98.09 68.54
C ARG A 362 -23.38 98.88 69.07
N THR A 363 -24.61 98.51 68.73
CA THR A 363 -25.81 99.20 69.22
C THR A 363 -25.91 99.13 70.75
N LYS A 364 -25.66 97.96 71.36
CA LYS A 364 -25.63 97.82 72.83
C LYS A 364 -24.48 98.58 73.51
N ALA A 365 -23.38 98.86 72.81
CA ALA A 365 -22.30 99.70 73.35
C ALA A 365 -22.69 101.18 73.44
N TYR A 366 -23.59 101.67 72.57
CA TYR A 366 -24.18 103.02 72.67
C TYR A 366 -25.41 103.06 73.61
N TRP A 367 -26.15 101.97 73.70
CA TRP A 367 -27.40 101.85 74.47
C TRP A 367 -27.28 100.71 75.48
N ILE A 368 -26.64 100.96 76.63
CA ILE A 368 -26.23 99.92 77.59
C ILE A 368 -27.42 99.07 78.06
N ASP A 369 -28.55 99.70 78.37
CA ASP A 369 -29.78 99.06 78.87
C ASP A 369 -30.57 98.28 77.80
N MET A 370 -30.09 98.25 76.54
CA MET A 370 -30.70 97.51 75.44
C MET A 370 -30.68 95.99 75.70
N ASP A 371 -31.85 95.37 75.80
CA ASP A 371 -31.96 93.92 75.70
C ASP A 371 -31.97 93.49 74.21
N ALA A 372 -30.91 92.78 73.83
CA ALA A 372 -30.66 92.28 72.49
C ALA A 372 -31.73 91.25 72.02
N THR A 373 -32.30 90.48 72.96
CA THR A 373 -33.32 89.46 72.66
C THR A 373 -34.70 90.08 72.50
N VAL A 374 -35.02 91.12 73.28
CA VAL A 374 -36.25 91.91 73.13
C VAL A 374 -36.31 92.57 71.76
N ILE A 375 -35.24 93.24 71.33
CA ILE A 375 -35.20 93.89 70.00
C ILE A 375 -35.26 92.88 68.85
N ALA A 376 -34.69 91.68 69.04
CA ALA A 376 -34.76 90.61 68.02
C ALA A 376 -36.15 89.93 67.93
N THR A 377 -37.09 90.20 68.85
CA THR A 377 -38.36 89.44 68.95
C THR A 377 -39.62 90.32 69.04
N GLN A 378 -39.51 91.60 69.36
CA GLN A 378 -40.65 92.51 69.53
C GLN A 378 -40.66 93.61 68.48
N ASN A 379 -41.84 93.83 67.87
CA ASN A 379 -42.04 94.97 66.97
C ASN A 379 -42.00 96.29 67.77
N PRO A 380 -41.47 97.38 67.19
CA PRO A 380 -41.49 98.69 67.83
C PRO A 380 -42.92 99.17 68.09
N ALA A 381 -43.12 99.88 69.20
CA ALA A 381 -44.40 100.54 69.48
C ALA A 381 -44.70 101.62 68.42
N GLY A 382 -45.98 101.78 68.06
CA GLY A 382 -46.46 102.50 66.87
C GLY A 382 -46.30 104.03 66.84
N SER A 383 -45.22 104.57 67.40
CA SER A 383 -44.85 105.99 67.36
C SER A 383 -43.40 106.21 66.87
N GLN A 384 -42.85 105.27 66.12
CA GLN A 384 -41.53 105.37 65.48
C GLN A 384 -41.66 105.44 63.95
N GLU A 385 -40.63 106.00 63.30
CA GLU A 385 -40.50 106.08 61.85
C GLU A 385 -40.73 104.73 61.15
N PRO A 386 -41.32 104.70 59.95
CA PRO A 386 -41.43 103.48 59.16
C PRO A 386 -40.05 102.86 58.94
N ALA A 387 -39.91 101.56 59.26
CA ALA A 387 -38.62 100.85 59.18
C ALA A 387 -37.94 101.01 57.80
N GLU A 388 -38.73 101.12 56.73
CA GLU A 388 -38.31 101.40 55.35
C GLU A 388 -37.40 102.63 55.22
N HIS A 389 -37.68 103.73 55.93
CA HIS A 389 -36.85 104.94 55.90
C HIS A 389 -35.51 104.76 56.65
N VAL A 390 -35.45 103.83 57.60
CA VAL A 390 -34.25 103.51 58.38
C VAL A 390 -33.38 102.47 57.66
N LEU A 391 -33.99 101.55 56.89
CA LEU A 391 -33.30 100.48 56.18
C LEU A 391 -32.26 100.99 55.17
N GLU A 392 -32.50 102.12 54.48
CA GLU A 392 -31.53 102.68 53.54
C GLU A 392 -30.26 103.20 54.23
N GLN A 393 -30.41 103.86 55.39
CA GLN A 393 -29.26 104.29 56.21
C GLN A 393 -28.53 103.10 56.85
N VAL A 394 -29.29 102.10 57.30
CA VAL A 394 -28.74 100.84 57.85
C VAL A 394 -27.98 100.05 56.79
N ALA A 395 -28.34 100.13 55.51
CA ALA A 395 -27.64 99.43 54.43
C ALA A 395 -26.18 99.91 54.25
N GLU A 396 -25.89 101.19 54.45
CA GLU A 396 -24.50 101.69 54.43
C GLU A 396 -23.71 101.20 55.66
N GLY A 397 -24.32 101.28 56.86
CA GLY A 397 -23.74 100.69 58.07
C GLY A 397 -23.49 99.18 57.98
N ALA A 398 -24.38 98.46 57.29
CA ALA A 398 -24.26 97.02 57.05
C ALA A 398 -23.07 96.68 56.14
N ARG A 399 -22.84 97.44 55.05
CA ARG A 399 -21.65 97.28 54.19
C ARG A 399 -20.34 97.51 54.96
N LEU A 400 -20.32 98.50 55.85
CA LEU A 400 -19.16 98.76 56.72
C LEU A 400 -18.91 97.62 57.73
N ILE A 401 -19.94 96.87 58.11
CA ILE A 401 -19.81 95.67 58.96
C ILE A 401 -19.42 94.44 58.13
N GLU A 402 -20.00 94.25 56.95
CA GLU A 402 -19.66 93.18 55.99
C GLU A 402 -18.15 93.17 55.68
N ALA A 403 -17.58 94.36 55.43
CA ALA A 403 -16.14 94.55 55.20
C ALA A 403 -15.24 94.10 56.37
N GLN A 404 -15.81 93.91 57.57
CA GLN A 404 -15.12 93.48 58.79
C GLN A 404 -15.47 92.03 59.19
N CYS A 405 -16.44 91.40 58.52
CA CYS A 405 -16.86 90.03 58.81
C CYS A 405 -15.80 89.01 58.35
N SER A 406 -15.57 87.97 59.16
CA SER A 406 -14.62 86.91 58.81
C SER A 406 -15.14 86.03 57.68
N LYS A 407 -14.42 85.99 56.56
CA LYS A 407 -14.77 85.21 55.36
C LYS A 407 -14.49 83.70 55.50
N ASN A 408 -13.73 83.32 56.53
CA ASN A 408 -13.16 81.96 56.69
C ASN A 408 -13.74 81.20 57.90
N VAL A 409 -14.57 81.84 58.73
CA VAL A 409 -15.20 81.22 59.90
C VAL A 409 -16.61 80.77 59.54
N MET A 410 -16.99 79.56 59.94
CA MET A 410 -18.39 79.14 59.94
C MET A 410 -18.93 79.14 61.37
N PHE A 411 -19.99 79.90 61.59
CA PHE A 411 -20.89 79.74 62.72
C PHE A 411 -22.00 78.75 62.33
N GLU A 412 -22.37 77.86 63.26
CA GLU A 412 -23.44 76.85 63.08
C GLU A 412 -24.79 77.36 63.59
#